data_AF-A0A1L5KLY5-F1
#
_entry.id   AF-A0A1L5KLY5-F1
#
_cell.length_a   1.000
_cell.length_b   1.000
_cell.length_c   1.000
_cell.angle_alpha   90.00
_cell.angle_beta   90.00
_cell.angle_gamma   90.00
#
_symmetry.space_group_name_H-M   'P 1'
#
loop_
_entity.id
_entity.type
_entity.pdbx_description
1 polymer ?
#
loop_
_entity_poly.entity_id
_entity_poly.type
_entity_poly.pdbx_seq_one_letter_code
_entity_poly.pdbx_strand_id
1 'polypeptide(L)'
;GALPFGIVCVLAYSTPDLSMNGKMIYAAITYTLLTLLYTIVNIPYCALGGVITNDPTQRISLQSWRFVLATAGGMLSTVLMMPLVNLIGGDNKPLGFQGGIAVLSVVAFMMLAFCFFTTKERVEAPPTTTSMREDLRDIWQNDQWRIVGLLTIFNILAVCVRGGAMMYYVTWILGTPEVFVAFLTTYCVGNLIGSALAKPLTDWKCKVTIFWWTNALLAVISLAMFFVPMQASITMFVFIFVIGVLHQLVTPIQWVMMS
;
A
#
# COMPACT_ATOMS: atom_id res chain seq x y z
N GLY A 1 -1.72 12.88 14.91
CA GLY A 1 -1.02 12.71 13.61
C GLY A 1 -1.78 13.26 12.41
N ALA A 2 -3.10 13.13 12.34
CA ALA A 2 -3.88 13.48 11.13
C ALA A 2 -3.83 14.97 10.73
N LEU A 3 -3.84 15.89 11.71
CA LEU A 3 -3.86 17.34 11.45
C LEU A 3 -2.54 17.88 10.85
N PRO A 4 -1.34 17.54 11.40
CA PRO A 4 -0.08 17.85 10.74
C PRO A 4 0.05 17.23 9.35
N PHE A 5 -0.40 15.99 9.17
CA PHE A 5 -0.31 15.29 7.89
C PHE A 5 -1.09 15.99 6.79
N GLY A 6 -2.35 16.38 7.05
CA GLY A 6 -3.17 17.11 6.08
C GLY A 6 -2.58 18.48 5.68
N ILE A 7 -2.03 19.22 6.64
CA ILE A 7 -1.39 20.52 6.38
C ILE A 7 -0.14 20.34 5.51
N VAL A 8 0.70 19.34 5.82
CA VAL A 8 1.94 19.08 5.06
C VAL A 8 1.65 18.52 3.67
N CYS A 9 0.58 17.74 3.47
CA CYS A 9 0.11 17.37 2.14
C CYS A 9 -0.21 18.60 1.27
N VAL A 10 -0.92 19.58 1.83
CA VAL A 10 -1.26 20.82 1.11
C VAL A 10 0.00 21.64 0.83
N LEU A 11 0.93 21.73 1.79
CA LEU A 11 2.20 22.43 1.61
C LEU A 11 3.10 21.76 0.56
N ALA A 12 3.18 20.43 0.53
CA ALA A 12 3.99 19.70 -0.45
C ALA A 12 3.56 19.94 -1.90
N TYR A 13 2.27 20.22 -2.11
CA TYR A 13 1.70 20.52 -3.42
C TYR A 13 1.42 22.01 -3.67
N SER A 14 1.76 22.87 -2.70
CA SER A 14 1.79 24.31 -2.91
C SER A 14 3.13 24.66 -3.55
N THR A 15 3.15 25.18 -4.77
CA THR A 15 4.38 25.64 -5.43
C THR A 15 4.54 27.15 -5.24
N PRO A 16 5.19 27.64 -4.16
CA PRO A 16 5.49 29.06 -4.04
C PRO A 16 6.41 29.50 -5.19
N ASP A 17 6.22 30.73 -5.68
CA ASP A 17 7.06 31.34 -6.70
C ASP A 17 8.43 31.69 -6.13
N LEU A 18 9.28 30.68 -6.04
CA LEU A 18 10.68 30.75 -5.64
C LEU A 18 11.60 30.51 -6.85
N SER A 19 12.85 30.96 -6.76
CA SER A 19 13.90 30.60 -7.71
C SER A 19 14.09 29.07 -7.79
N MET A 20 14.68 28.56 -8.88
CA MET A 20 14.86 27.10 -9.12
C MET A 20 15.50 26.37 -7.92
N ASN A 21 16.53 26.98 -7.32
CA ASN A 21 17.20 26.44 -6.12
C ASN A 21 16.29 26.48 -4.88
N GLY A 22 15.47 27.52 -4.73
CA GLY A 22 14.49 27.62 -3.64
C GLY A 22 13.37 26.59 -3.76
N LYS A 23 12.92 26.28 -4.97
CA LYS A 23 11.93 25.21 -5.23
C LYS A 23 12.47 23.83 -4.89
N MET A 24 13.75 23.54 -5.18
CA MET A 24 14.38 22.26 -4.80
C MET A 24 14.47 22.10 -3.29
N ILE A 25 14.92 23.12 -2.55
CA ILE A 25 15.02 23.06 -1.09
C ILE A 25 13.63 22.93 -0.46
N TYR A 26 12.66 23.70 -0.95
CA TYR A 26 11.27 23.61 -0.49
C TYR A 26 10.69 22.21 -0.70
N ALA A 27 10.86 21.64 -1.90
CA ALA A 27 10.43 20.28 -2.19
C ALA A 27 11.12 19.26 -1.29
N ALA A 28 12.45 19.35 -1.08
CA ALA A 28 13.18 18.43 -0.22
C ALA A 28 12.62 18.43 1.22
N ILE A 29 12.35 19.61 1.78
CA ILE A 29 11.80 19.74 3.15
C ILE A 29 10.38 19.22 3.22
N THR A 30 9.49 19.64 2.31
CA THR A 30 8.07 19.26 2.36
C THR A 30 7.85 17.77 2.10
N TYR A 31 8.59 17.17 1.15
CA TYR A 31 8.52 15.72 0.90
C TYR A 31 9.11 14.89 2.06
N THR A 32 10.19 15.36 2.68
CA THR A 32 10.76 14.68 3.86
C THR A 32 9.77 14.72 5.02
N LEU A 33 9.16 15.88 5.27
CA LEU A 33 8.16 16.05 6.32
C LEU A 33 6.90 15.22 6.04
N LEU A 34 6.46 15.17 4.79
CA LEU A 34 5.33 14.35 4.36
C LEU A 34 5.59 12.86 4.64
N THR A 35 6.77 12.37 4.28
CA THR A 35 7.17 10.98 4.50
C THR A 35 7.26 10.64 5.99
N LEU A 36 7.79 11.56 6.80
CA LEU A 36 7.89 11.39 8.26
C LEU A 36 6.51 11.41 8.94
N LEU A 37 5.60 12.28 8.52
CA LEU A 37 4.24 12.29 9.07
C LEU A 37 3.44 11.07 8.61
N TYR A 38 3.68 10.59 7.40
CA TYR A 38 3.11 9.34 6.92
C TYR A 38 3.52 8.16 7.82
N THR A 39 4.78 8.04 8.23
CA THR A 39 5.22 6.96 9.13
C THR A 39 4.60 7.10 10.52
N ILE A 40 4.54 8.31 11.08
CA ILE A 40 3.91 8.58 12.39
C ILE A 40 2.44 8.16 12.43
N VAL A 41 1.72 8.26 11.30
CA VAL A 41 0.31 7.82 11.22
C VAL A 41 0.21 6.33 10.89
N ASN A 42 1.04 5.83 9.98
CA ASN A 42 0.93 4.48 9.44
C ASN A 42 1.35 3.40 10.44
N ILE A 43 2.43 3.63 11.22
CA ILE A 43 2.93 2.68 12.22
C ILE A 43 1.88 2.36 13.30
N PRO A 44 1.31 3.34 14.02
CA PRO A 44 0.29 3.04 15.03
C PRO A 44 -0.99 2.47 14.42
N TYR A 45 -1.34 2.90 13.20
CA TYR A 45 -2.49 2.34 12.49
C TYR A 45 -2.32 0.84 12.18
N CYS A 46 -1.11 0.42 11.77
CA CYS A 46 -0.82 -0.99 11.54
C CYS A 46 -0.80 -1.81 12.84
N ALA A 47 -0.30 -1.23 13.93
CA ALA A 47 -0.29 -1.86 15.26
C ALA A 47 -1.69 -2.04 15.87
N LEU A 48 -2.64 -1.15 15.52
CA LEU A 48 -4.01 -1.14 16.04
C LEU A 48 -4.74 -2.48 15.87
N GLY A 49 -4.47 -3.21 14.78
CA GLY A 49 -5.07 -4.52 14.54
C GLY A 49 -4.76 -5.56 15.63
N GLY A 50 -3.61 -5.45 16.30
CA GLY A 50 -3.21 -6.35 17.39
C GLY A 50 -3.93 -6.09 18.71
N VAL A 51 -4.33 -4.83 18.96
CA VAL A 51 -4.96 -4.40 20.24
C VAL A 51 -6.50 -4.37 20.21
N ILE A 52 -7.10 -4.54 19.02
CA ILE A 52 -8.57 -4.63 18.87
C ILE A 52 -9.09 -6.04 19.22
N THR A 53 -8.37 -7.09 18.84
CA THR A 53 -8.78 -8.49 19.05
C THR A 53 -7.57 -9.41 19.21
N ASN A 54 -7.68 -10.40 20.10
CA ASN A 54 -6.67 -11.46 20.29
C ASN A 54 -6.91 -12.69 19.40
N ASP A 55 -8.04 -12.75 18.70
CA ASP A 55 -8.36 -13.89 17.84
C ASP A 55 -7.64 -13.77 16.48
N PRO A 56 -6.74 -14.71 16.12
CA PRO A 56 -6.01 -14.66 14.86
C PRO A 56 -6.92 -14.68 13.63
N THR A 57 -8.11 -15.31 13.69
CA THR A 57 -9.06 -15.35 12.57
C THR A 57 -9.69 -13.98 12.32
N GLN A 58 -10.04 -13.27 13.39
CA GLN A 58 -10.57 -11.90 13.31
C GLN A 58 -9.49 -10.91 12.85
N ARG A 59 -8.23 -11.11 13.27
CA ARG A 59 -7.09 -10.31 12.77
C ARG A 59 -6.90 -10.46 11.26
N ILE A 60 -6.96 -11.68 10.72
CA ILE A 60 -6.86 -11.92 9.26
C ILE A 60 -8.02 -11.26 8.53
N SER A 61 -9.25 -11.38 9.06
CA SER A 61 -10.42 -10.72 8.49
C SER A 61 -10.24 -9.20 8.44
N LEU A 62 -9.75 -8.59 9.52
CA LEU A 62 -9.54 -7.14 9.62
C LEU A 62 -8.45 -6.67 8.65
N GLN A 63 -7.33 -7.39 8.56
CA GLN A 63 -6.26 -7.08 7.61
C GLN A 63 -6.70 -7.28 6.16
N SER A 64 -7.49 -8.31 5.86
CA SER A 64 -8.04 -8.55 4.52
C SER A 64 -8.92 -7.37 4.09
N TRP A 65 -9.92 -6.99 4.89
CA TRP A 65 -10.78 -5.84 4.61
C TRP A 65 -10.00 -4.53 4.50
N ARG A 66 -8.98 -4.33 5.34
CA ARG A 66 -8.10 -3.16 5.25
C ARG A 66 -7.42 -3.07 3.89
N PHE A 67 -6.87 -4.17 3.37
CA PHE A 67 -6.20 -4.18 2.07
C PHE A 67 -7.16 -4.07 0.89
N VAL A 68 -8.36 -4.66 0.98
CA VAL A 68 -9.44 -4.46 -0.01
C VAL A 68 -9.77 -2.97 -0.12
N LEU A 69 -10.05 -2.32 1.01
CA LEU A 69 -10.42 -0.90 1.07
C LEU A 69 -9.25 0.02 0.68
N ALA A 70 -8.02 -0.31 1.07
CA ALA A 70 -6.84 0.46 0.67
C ALA A 70 -6.60 0.40 -0.85
N THR A 71 -6.76 -0.78 -1.45
CA THR A 71 -6.64 -0.95 -2.91
C THR A 71 -7.76 -0.22 -3.65
N ALA A 72 -9.01 -0.35 -3.18
CA ALA A 72 -10.15 0.36 -3.74
C ALA A 72 -9.99 1.88 -3.62
N GLY A 73 -9.55 2.38 -2.46
CA GLY A 73 -9.27 3.80 -2.23
C GLY A 73 -8.13 4.33 -3.09
N GLY A 74 -7.06 3.55 -3.29
CA GLY A 74 -5.96 3.89 -4.20
C GLY A 74 -6.40 3.98 -5.66
N MET A 75 -7.23 3.04 -6.12
CA MET A 75 -7.83 3.09 -7.46
C MET A 75 -8.75 4.31 -7.62
N LEU A 76 -9.64 4.53 -6.64
CA LEU A 76 -10.58 5.66 -6.66
C LEU A 76 -9.82 6.98 -6.68
N SER A 77 -8.76 7.12 -5.87
CA SER A 77 -7.89 8.30 -5.87
C SER A 77 -7.26 8.53 -7.25
N THR A 78 -6.72 7.49 -7.88
CA THR A 78 -6.09 7.58 -9.21
C THR A 78 -7.08 8.03 -10.29
N VAL A 79 -8.31 7.51 -10.27
CA VAL A 79 -9.35 7.83 -11.26
C VAL A 79 -9.97 9.20 -11.00
N LEU A 80 -10.23 9.56 -9.74
CA LEU A 80 -10.84 10.85 -9.37
C LEU A 80 -9.88 12.02 -9.47
N MET A 81 -8.56 11.79 -9.38
CA MET A 81 -7.57 12.87 -9.38
C MET A 81 -7.64 13.71 -10.66
N MET A 82 -7.63 13.10 -11.86
CA MET A 82 -7.66 13.86 -13.11
C MET A 82 -8.95 14.68 -13.31
N PRO A 83 -10.17 14.13 -13.09
CA PRO A 83 -11.40 14.92 -13.09
C PRO A 83 -11.41 16.07 -12.08
N LEU A 84 -10.92 15.85 -10.84
CA LEU A 84 -10.86 16.92 -9.83
C LEU A 84 -9.91 18.04 -10.25
N VAL A 85 -8.75 17.68 -10.80
CA VAL A 85 -7.76 18.64 -11.28
C VAL A 85 -8.32 19.47 -12.42
N ASN A 86 -9.03 18.85 -13.37
CA ASN A 86 -9.64 19.56 -14.49
C ASN A 86 -10.81 20.45 -14.04
N LEU A 87 -11.60 20.01 -13.05
CA LEU A 87 -12.73 20.78 -12.50
C LEU A 87 -12.28 22.02 -11.72
N ILE A 88 -11.19 21.91 -10.94
CA ILE A 88 -10.71 23.00 -10.07
C ILE A 88 -9.70 23.89 -10.79
N GLY A 89 -8.83 23.31 -11.61
CA GLY A 89 -7.69 23.99 -12.22
C GLY A 89 -7.97 24.64 -13.57
N GLY A 90 -8.94 24.15 -14.36
CA GLY A 90 -9.12 24.58 -15.75
C GLY A 90 -7.80 24.53 -16.53
N ASP A 91 -7.34 25.68 -17.05
CA ASP A 91 -6.06 25.83 -17.75
C ASP A 91 -4.82 25.90 -16.83
N ASN A 92 -5.00 26.18 -15.53
CA ASN A 92 -3.91 26.26 -14.55
C ASN A 92 -3.70 24.91 -13.85
N LYS A 93 -3.02 23.99 -14.54
CA LYS A 93 -2.66 22.66 -14.00
C LYS A 93 -2.07 22.69 -12.57
N PRO A 94 -1.14 23.59 -12.19
CA PRO A 94 -0.56 23.61 -10.84
C PRO A 94 -1.60 23.87 -9.74
N LEU A 95 -2.50 24.84 -9.97
CA LEU A 95 -3.58 25.17 -9.03
C LEU A 95 -4.63 24.04 -8.97
N GLY A 96 -4.88 23.36 -10.10
CA GLY A 96 -5.74 22.18 -10.15
C GLY A 96 -5.21 21.01 -9.32
N PHE A 97 -3.92 20.71 -9.40
CA PHE A 97 -3.27 19.67 -8.58
C PHE A 97 -3.28 20.02 -7.10
N GLN A 98 -2.98 21.27 -6.74
CA GLN A 98 -3.03 21.73 -5.36
C GLN A 98 -4.46 21.63 -4.78
N GLY A 99 -5.47 22.07 -5.54
CA GLY A 99 -6.87 22.00 -5.14
C GLY A 99 -7.39 20.55 -5.02
N GLY A 100 -7.05 19.69 -5.98
CA GLY A 100 -7.41 18.26 -5.92
C GLY A 100 -6.85 17.57 -4.69
N ILE A 101 -5.61 17.87 -4.33
CA ILE A 101 -4.94 17.28 -3.17
C ILE A 101 -5.43 17.89 -1.87
N ALA A 102 -5.81 19.17 -1.85
CA ALA A 102 -6.47 19.78 -0.71
C ALA A 102 -7.79 19.07 -0.38
N VAL A 103 -8.63 18.79 -1.38
CA VAL A 103 -9.88 18.05 -1.18
C VAL A 103 -9.61 16.64 -0.66
N LEU A 104 -8.69 15.89 -1.27
CA LEU A 104 -8.32 14.55 -0.82
C LEU A 104 -7.73 14.56 0.60
N SER A 105 -6.95 15.59 0.96
CA SER A 105 -6.37 15.74 2.30
C SER A 105 -7.44 16.00 3.36
N VAL A 106 -8.46 16.81 3.03
CA VAL A 106 -9.60 17.04 3.93
C VAL A 106 -10.41 15.76 4.11
N VAL A 107 -10.67 15.00 3.04
CA VAL A 107 -11.35 13.70 3.12
C VAL A 107 -10.54 12.71 3.98
N ALA A 108 -9.24 12.61 3.75
CA ALA A 108 -8.35 11.75 4.54
C ALA A 108 -8.33 12.15 6.02
N PHE A 109 -8.32 13.46 6.33
CA PHE A 109 -8.41 13.96 7.70
C PHE A 109 -9.74 13.55 8.35
N MET A 110 -10.87 13.71 7.67
CA MET A 110 -12.18 13.29 8.19
C MET A 110 -12.25 11.78 8.44
N MET A 111 -11.69 10.97 7.54
CA MET A 111 -11.64 9.51 7.71
C MET A 111 -10.75 9.10 8.89
N LEU A 112 -9.59 9.73 9.06
CA LEU A 112 -8.70 9.45 10.21
C LEU A 112 -9.33 9.92 11.53
N ALA A 113 -10.01 11.06 11.54
CA ALA A 113 -10.74 11.55 12.71
C ALA A 113 -11.89 10.60 13.08
N PHE A 114 -12.68 10.16 12.10
CA PHE A 114 -13.72 9.16 12.30
C PHE A 114 -13.14 7.84 12.84
N CYS A 115 -12.01 7.38 12.31
CA CYS A 115 -11.31 6.19 12.81
C CYS A 115 -10.90 6.37 14.28
N PHE A 116 -10.36 7.53 14.65
CA PHE A 116 -9.94 7.82 16.02
C PHE A 116 -11.12 7.79 17.00
N PHE A 117 -12.24 8.44 16.66
CA PHE A 117 -13.41 8.46 17.54
C PHE A 117 -14.15 7.12 17.62
N THR A 118 -14.10 6.32 16.55
CA THR A 118 -14.83 5.04 16.47
C THR A 118 -14.02 3.88 17.06
N THR A 119 -12.69 3.96 17.07
CA THR A 119 -11.86 2.85 17.54
C THR A 119 -11.76 2.86 19.06
N LYS A 120 -12.20 1.76 19.68
CA LYS A 120 -11.94 1.46 21.10
C LYS A 120 -10.92 0.35 21.19
N GLU A 121 -9.81 0.61 21.86
CA GLU A 121 -8.83 -0.41 22.24
C GLU A 121 -9.50 -1.33 23.27
N ARG A 122 -9.50 -2.65 23.03
CA ARG A 122 -10.19 -3.65 23.88
C ARG A 122 -9.22 -4.56 24.60
N VAL A 123 -8.01 -4.71 24.08
CA VAL A 123 -6.94 -5.51 24.68
C VAL A 123 -5.98 -4.55 25.38
N GLU A 124 -6.01 -4.53 26.71
CA GLU A 124 -5.00 -3.81 27.49
C GLU A 124 -3.70 -4.59 27.43
N ALA A 125 -2.66 -3.98 26.83
CA ALA A 125 -1.31 -4.51 26.96
C ALA A 125 -0.85 -4.33 28.42
N PRO A 126 -0.28 -5.37 29.06
CA PRO A 126 0.31 -5.20 30.39
C PRO A 126 1.38 -4.12 30.35
N PRO A 127 1.53 -3.30 31.41
CA PRO A 127 2.51 -2.21 31.42
C PRO A 127 3.92 -2.77 31.20
N THR A 128 4.49 -2.53 30.03
CA THR A 128 5.85 -2.93 29.67
C THR A 128 6.83 -2.03 30.40
N THR A 129 7.55 -2.60 31.37
CA THR A 129 8.67 -1.97 32.07
C THR A 129 10.02 -2.21 31.39
N THR A 130 10.03 -2.91 30.25
CA THR A 130 11.22 -3.20 29.46
C THR A 130 11.75 -1.96 28.74
N SER A 131 13.07 -1.87 28.63
CA SER A 131 13.72 -0.81 27.86
C SER A 131 13.60 -1.10 26.35
N MET A 132 13.45 -0.07 25.53
CA MET A 132 13.39 -0.20 24.05
C MET A 132 14.58 -0.99 23.45
N ARG A 133 15.73 -0.99 24.15
CA ARG A 133 16.91 -1.76 23.74
C ARG A 133 16.76 -3.26 23.96
N GLU A 134 16.05 -3.66 25.01
CA GLU A 134 15.72 -5.06 25.28
C GLU A 134 14.69 -5.57 24.28
N ASP A 135 13.64 -4.79 23.98
CA ASP A 135 12.66 -5.17 22.95
C ASP A 135 13.33 -5.39 21.58
N LEU A 136 14.24 -4.50 21.18
CA LEU A 136 15.02 -4.67 19.94
C LEU A 136 15.90 -5.92 19.96
N ARG A 137 16.49 -6.26 21.11
CA ARG A 137 17.30 -7.46 21.28
C ARG A 137 16.43 -8.71 21.18
N ASP A 138 15.26 -8.71 21.78
CA ASP A 138 14.34 -9.86 21.79
C ASP A 138 13.75 -10.12 20.41
N ILE A 139 13.37 -9.04 19.70
CA ILE A 139 12.98 -9.09 18.29
C ILE A 139 14.12 -9.68 17.45
N TRP A 140 15.36 -9.21 17.68
CA TRP A 140 16.51 -9.75 16.98
C TRP A 140 16.76 -11.20 17.35
N GLN A 141 16.55 -11.67 18.57
CA GLN A 141 16.79 -13.07 18.94
C GLN A 141 15.71 -14.04 18.43
N ASN A 142 14.53 -13.52 18.07
CA ASN A 142 13.42 -14.32 17.57
C ASN A 142 13.65 -14.79 16.12
N ASP A 143 13.88 -16.08 15.94
CA ASP A 143 14.10 -16.70 14.63
C ASP A 143 12.90 -16.53 13.68
N GLN A 144 11.68 -16.67 14.19
CA GLN A 144 10.46 -16.53 13.38
C GLN A 144 10.30 -15.10 12.87
N TRP A 145 10.61 -14.09 13.70
CA TRP A 145 10.55 -12.70 13.28
C TRP A 145 11.58 -12.38 12.20
N ARG A 146 12.81 -12.91 12.31
CA ARG A 146 13.84 -12.74 11.27
C ARG A 146 13.38 -13.30 9.92
N ILE A 147 12.81 -14.50 9.91
CA ILE A 147 12.33 -15.15 8.69
C ILE A 147 11.20 -14.32 8.05
N VAL A 148 10.19 -13.93 8.84
CA VAL A 148 9.05 -13.14 8.32
C VAL A 148 9.49 -11.73 7.91
N GLY A 149 10.43 -11.11 8.62
CA GLY A 149 11.01 -9.81 8.27
C GLY A 149 11.76 -9.85 6.94
N LEU A 150 12.60 -10.86 6.74
CA LEU A 150 13.32 -11.07 5.47
C LEU A 150 12.34 -11.34 4.31
N LEU A 151 11.32 -12.17 4.53
CA LEU A 151 10.24 -12.38 3.55
C LEU A 151 9.51 -11.08 3.21
N THR A 152 9.31 -10.20 4.21
CA THR A 152 8.67 -8.90 4.00
C THR A 152 9.52 -7.98 3.12
N ILE A 153 10.84 -7.96 3.33
CA ILE A 153 11.77 -7.19 2.49
C ILE A 153 11.71 -7.68 1.04
N PHE A 154 11.77 -9.00 0.82
CA PHE A 154 11.66 -9.57 -0.53
C PHE A 154 10.31 -9.28 -1.18
N ASN A 155 9.22 -9.36 -0.42
CA ASN A 155 7.89 -9.05 -0.91
C ASN A 155 7.78 -7.59 -1.37
N ILE A 156 8.23 -6.63 -0.54
CA ILE A 156 8.24 -5.19 -0.87
C ILE A 156 9.12 -4.92 -2.08
N LEU A 157 10.32 -5.52 -2.15
CA LEU A 157 11.21 -5.40 -3.30
C LEU A 157 10.53 -5.86 -4.58
N ALA A 158 9.82 -6.99 -4.53
CA ALA A 158 9.07 -7.50 -5.68
C ALA A 158 7.95 -6.52 -6.13
N VAL A 159 7.27 -5.84 -5.20
CA VAL A 159 6.28 -4.80 -5.53
C VAL A 159 6.93 -3.62 -6.23
N CYS A 160 8.02 -3.10 -5.68
CA CYS A 160 8.73 -1.94 -6.24
C CYS A 160 9.26 -2.24 -7.65
N VAL A 161 9.91 -3.40 -7.82
CA VAL A 161 10.43 -3.83 -9.12
C VAL A 161 9.30 -4.02 -10.12
N ARG A 162 8.19 -4.64 -9.72
CA ARG A 162 7.03 -4.84 -10.61
C ARG A 162 6.39 -3.53 -11.01
N GLY A 163 6.18 -2.60 -10.08
CA GLY A 163 5.63 -1.28 -10.37
C GLY A 163 6.48 -0.49 -11.38
N GLY A 164 7.80 -0.53 -11.23
CA GLY A 164 8.74 0.10 -12.18
C GLY A 164 8.77 -0.60 -13.54
N ALA A 165 8.90 -1.93 -13.55
CA ALA A 165 8.95 -2.73 -14.77
C ALA A 165 7.67 -2.62 -15.60
N MET A 166 6.53 -2.52 -14.94
CA MET A 166 5.22 -2.36 -15.57
C MET A 166 5.09 -1.01 -16.30
N MET A 167 5.51 0.09 -15.68
CA MET A 167 5.55 1.40 -16.33
C MET A 167 6.48 1.39 -17.55
N TYR A 168 7.66 0.78 -17.38
CA TYR A 168 8.64 0.66 -18.45
C TYR A 168 8.10 -0.16 -19.62
N TYR A 169 7.48 -1.31 -19.36
CA TYR A 169 6.91 -2.19 -20.37
C TYR A 169 5.83 -1.48 -21.20
N VAL A 170 4.89 -0.79 -20.56
CA VAL A 170 3.81 -0.14 -21.32
C VAL A 170 4.30 1.06 -22.13
N THR A 171 5.26 1.81 -21.58
CA THR A 171 5.77 3.03 -22.22
C THR A 171 6.73 2.72 -23.37
N TRP A 172 7.69 1.81 -23.15
CA TRP A 172 8.80 1.59 -24.07
C TRP A 172 8.64 0.36 -24.96
N ILE A 173 7.92 -0.67 -24.52
CA ILE A 173 7.77 -1.93 -25.27
C ILE A 173 6.47 -1.94 -26.06
N LEU A 174 5.35 -1.59 -25.43
CA LEU A 174 4.06 -1.47 -26.12
C LEU A 174 3.93 -0.16 -26.91
N GLY A 175 4.66 0.89 -26.54
CA GLY A 175 4.61 2.20 -27.20
C GLY A 175 3.27 2.94 -27.04
N THR A 176 2.37 2.45 -26.19
CA THR A 176 1.04 3.01 -25.95
C THR A 176 0.86 3.35 -24.46
N PRO A 177 1.32 4.53 -23.99
CA PRO A 177 1.25 4.92 -22.58
C PRO A 177 -0.17 4.95 -22.00
N GLU A 178 -1.17 5.17 -22.86
CA GLU A 178 -2.60 5.19 -22.48
C GLU A 178 -3.06 3.85 -21.88
N VAL A 179 -2.45 2.74 -22.31
CA VAL A 179 -2.77 1.39 -21.83
C VAL A 179 -2.23 1.16 -20.41
N PHE A 180 -1.35 2.03 -19.89
CA PHE A 180 -0.74 1.86 -18.57
C PHE A 180 -1.79 1.89 -17.46
N VAL A 181 -2.76 2.81 -17.57
CA VAL A 181 -3.85 2.91 -16.60
C VAL A 181 -4.68 1.62 -16.62
N ALA A 182 -5.02 1.09 -17.80
CA ALA A 182 -5.76 -0.17 -17.92
C ALA A 182 -4.98 -1.36 -17.34
N PHE A 183 -3.67 -1.42 -17.59
CA PHE A 183 -2.79 -2.46 -17.06
C PHE A 183 -2.71 -2.35 -15.53
N LEU A 184 -2.65 -1.13 -14.98
CA LEU A 184 -2.61 -0.87 -13.53
C LEU A 184 -3.92 -1.23 -12.87
N THR A 185 -5.04 -0.84 -13.47
CA THR A 185 -6.36 -1.22 -13.01
C THR A 185 -6.51 -2.74 -13.00
N THR A 186 -6.02 -3.44 -14.02
CA THR A 186 -6.06 -4.92 -14.06
C THR A 186 -5.29 -5.53 -12.89
N TYR A 187 -4.07 -5.03 -12.61
CA TYR A 187 -3.30 -5.44 -11.44
C TYR A 187 -4.03 -5.16 -10.13
N CYS A 188 -4.59 -3.95 -9.97
CA CYS A 188 -5.31 -3.55 -8.77
C CYS A 188 -6.62 -4.34 -8.54
N VAL A 189 -7.36 -4.68 -9.60
CA VAL A 189 -8.54 -5.55 -9.51
C VAL A 189 -8.12 -6.95 -9.07
N GLY A 190 -7.01 -7.46 -9.61
CA GLY A 190 -6.39 -8.70 -9.13
C GLY A 190 -6.07 -8.62 -7.63
N ASN A 191 -5.42 -7.55 -7.19
CA ASN A 191 -5.11 -7.34 -5.78
C ASN A 191 -6.38 -7.33 -4.90
N LEU A 192 -7.43 -6.63 -5.33
CA LEU A 192 -8.70 -6.56 -4.60
C LEU A 192 -9.27 -7.96 -4.38
N ILE A 193 -9.31 -8.78 -5.44
CA ILE A 193 -9.77 -10.17 -5.36
C ILE A 193 -8.86 -11.00 -4.45
N GLY A 194 -7.54 -10.86 -4.59
CA GLY A 194 -6.55 -11.54 -3.74
C GLY A 194 -6.76 -11.27 -2.24
N SER A 195 -6.95 -10.00 -1.88
CA SER A 195 -7.22 -9.61 -0.48
C SER A 195 -8.56 -10.15 0.04
N ALA A 196 -9.61 -10.18 -0.79
CA ALA A 196 -10.91 -10.71 -0.40
C ALA A 196 -10.88 -12.23 -0.21
N LEU A 197 -10.09 -12.94 -1.03
CA LEU A 197 -9.90 -14.38 -0.97
C LEU A 197 -9.01 -14.85 0.20
N ALA A 198 -8.19 -13.97 0.77
CA ALA A 198 -7.28 -14.33 1.86
C ALA A 198 -8.03 -14.97 3.05
N LYS A 199 -9.12 -14.36 3.53
CA LYS A 199 -9.92 -14.86 4.65
C LYS A 199 -10.54 -16.26 4.38
N PRO A 200 -11.39 -16.47 3.35
CA PRO A 200 -12.04 -17.76 3.14
C PRO A 200 -11.03 -18.89 2.88
N LEU A 201 -9.89 -18.60 2.24
CA LEU A 201 -8.84 -19.60 2.11
C LEU A 201 -8.22 -19.95 3.47
N THR A 202 -7.91 -18.96 4.32
CA THR A 202 -7.34 -19.20 5.65
C THR A 202 -8.29 -19.85 6.64
N ASP A 203 -9.60 -19.75 6.42
CA ASP A 203 -10.60 -20.49 7.20
C ASP A 203 -10.65 -21.97 6.77
N TRP A 204 -10.31 -22.27 5.51
CA TRP A 204 -10.31 -23.64 4.96
C TRP A 204 -9.02 -24.43 5.23
N LYS A 205 -7.86 -23.77 5.22
CA LYS A 205 -6.53 -24.38 5.42
C LYS A 205 -5.67 -23.55 6.37
N CYS A 206 -4.65 -24.18 6.95
CA CYS A 206 -3.67 -23.47 7.78
C CYS A 206 -3.00 -22.31 7.01
N LYS A 207 -2.92 -21.14 7.66
CA LYS A 207 -2.32 -19.91 7.12
C LYS A 207 -0.90 -20.10 6.57
N VAL A 208 -0.07 -20.93 7.22
CA VAL A 208 1.31 -21.20 6.80
C VAL A 208 1.34 -22.00 5.50
N THR A 209 0.48 -23.00 5.37
CA THR A 209 0.37 -23.82 4.16
C THR A 209 -0.10 -22.99 2.97
N ILE A 210 -1.12 -22.14 3.15
CA ILE A 210 -1.61 -21.24 2.10
C ILE A 210 -0.52 -20.25 1.69
N PHE A 211 0.17 -19.66 2.67
CA PHE A 211 1.26 -18.73 2.42
C PHE A 211 2.36 -19.35 1.56
N TRP A 212 2.76 -20.59 1.88
CA TRP A 212 3.80 -21.29 1.13
C TRP A 212 3.36 -21.63 -0.30
N TRP A 213 2.18 -22.23 -0.48
CA TRP A 213 1.65 -22.59 -1.80
C TRP A 213 1.41 -21.37 -2.68
N THR A 214 0.92 -20.27 -2.11
CA THR A 214 0.66 -19.03 -2.86
C THR A 214 1.97 -18.40 -3.33
N ASN A 215 3.01 -18.36 -2.48
CA ASN A 215 4.32 -17.87 -2.89
C ASN A 215 4.99 -18.78 -3.93
N ALA A 216 4.86 -20.11 -3.79
CA ALA A 216 5.36 -21.06 -4.78
C ALA A 216 4.67 -20.87 -6.14
N LEU A 217 3.34 -20.75 -6.15
CA LEU A 217 2.56 -20.48 -7.36
C LEU A 217 2.91 -19.12 -7.96
N LEU A 218 3.08 -18.08 -7.14
CA LEU A 218 3.50 -16.76 -7.57
C LEU A 218 4.89 -16.81 -8.25
N ALA A 219 5.83 -17.57 -7.71
CA ALA A 219 7.16 -17.75 -8.30
C ALA A 219 7.08 -18.48 -9.66
N VAL A 220 6.31 -19.57 -9.75
CA VAL A 220 6.12 -20.33 -11.00
C VAL A 220 5.47 -19.46 -12.08
N ILE A 221 4.44 -18.69 -11.74
CA ILE A 221 3.74 -17.83 -12.70
C ILE A 221 4.61 -16.64 -13.12
N SER A 222 5.40 -16.08 -12.19
CA SER A 222 6.36 -15.02 -12.52
C SER A 222 7.47 -15.54 -13.46
N LEU A 223 7.92 -16.78 -13.27
CA LEU A 223 8.87 -17.42 -14.18
C LEU A 223 8.23 -17.75 -15.54
N ALA A 224 6.98 -18.21 -15.56
CA ALA A 224 6.24 -18.46 -16.79
C ALA A 224 6.04 -17.17 -17.61
N MET A 225 5.83 -16.04 -16.95
CA MET A 225 5.71 -14.72 -17.60
C MET A 225 6.98 -14.33 -18.37
N PHE A 226 8.17 -14.79 -17.95
CA PHE A 226 9.43 -14.53 -18.66
C PHE A 226 9.46 -15.14 -20.08
N PHE A 227 8.76 -16.25 -20.29
CA PHE A 227 8.70 -16.94 -21.59
C PHE A 227 7.62 -16.37 -22.52
N VAL A 228 6.79 -15.44 -22.05
CA VAL A 228 5.72 -14.84 -22.85
C VAL A 228 6.32 -13.80 -23.81
N PRO A 229 5.99 -13.87 -25.12
CA PRO A 229 6.44 -12.86 -26.08
C PRO A 229 5.96 -11.47 -25.68
N MET A 230 6.86 -10.48 -25.73
CA MET A 230 6.57 -9.09 -25.34
C MET A 230 5.46 -8.42 -26.18
N GLN A 231 5.11 -8.99 -27.33
CA GLN A 231 4.07 -8.48 -28.23
C GLN A 231 2.66 -9.01 -27.88
N ALA A 232 2.56 -10.05 -27.04
CA ALA A 232 1.30 -10.66 -26.64
C ALA A 232 0.65 -9.87 -25.50
N SER A 233 0.08 -8.70 -25.83
CA SER A 233 -0.52 -7.77 -24.86
C SER A 233 -1.57 -8.43 -23.98
N ILE A 234 -2.54 -9.13 -24.57
CA ILE A 234 -3.65 -9.80 -23.84
C ILE A 234 -3.11 -10.84 -22.85
N THR A 235 -2.12 -11.63 -23.24
CA THR A 235 -1.51 -12.64 -22.36
C THR A 235 -0.84 -11.97 -21.16
N MET A 236 -0.12 -10.86 -21.36
CA MET A 236 0.47 -10.10 -20.26
C MET A 236 -0.57 -9.51 -19.30
N PHE A 237 -1.75 -9.09 -19.80
CA PHE A 237 -2.87 -8.67 -18.97
C PHE A 237 -3.40 -9.80 -18.08
N VAL A 238 -3.47 -11.03 -18.60
CA VAL A 238 -3.87 -12.20 -17.80
C VAL A 238 -2.82 -12.53 -16.73
N PHE A 239 -1.53 -12.52 -17.10
CA PHE A 239 -0.45 -12.77 -16.14
C PHE A 239 -0.43 -11.74 -15.02
N ILE A 240 -0.51 -10.43 -15.34
CA ILE A 240 -0.48 -9.39 -14.31
C ILE A 240 -1.69 -9.46 -13.38
N PHE A 241 -2.86 -9.84 -13.91
CA PHE A 241 -4.05 -10.07 -13.10
C PHE A 241 -3.84 -11.20 -12.09
N VAL A 242 -3.41 -12.38 -12.56
CA VAL A 242 -3.19 -13.55 -11.70
C VAL A 242 -2.09 -13.30 -10.68
N ILE A 243 -1.00 -12.64 -11.09
CA ILE A 243 0.08 -12.22 -10.22
C ILE A 243 -0.42 -11.26 -9.13
N GLY A 244 -1.29 -10.30 -9.49
CA GLY A 244 -1.93 -9.40 -8.53
C GLY A 244 -2.77 -10.14 -7.49
N VAL A 245 -3.61 -11.09 -7.93
CA VAL A 245 -4.41 -11.93 -7.02
C VAL A 245 -3.52 -12.67 -6.03
N LEU A 246 -2.49 -13.36 -6.51
CA LEU A 246 -1.62 -14.16 -5.64
C LEU A 246 -0.79 -13.28 -4.71
N HIS A 247 -0.28 -12.16 -5.22
CA HIS A 247 0.50 -11.23 -4.43
C HIS A 247 -0.30 -10.69 -3.25
N GLN A 248 -1.50 -10.16 -3.51
CA GLN A 248 -2.32 -9.56 -2.46
C GLN A 248 -2.99 -10.59 -1.56
N LEU A 249 -3.03 -11.87 -1.93
CA LEU A 249 -3.42 -12.95 -1.03
C LEU A 249 -2.36 -13.19 0.07
N VAL A 250 -1.08 -13.06 -0.27
CA VAL A 250 0.04 -13.22 0.66
C VAL A 250 0.12 -12.09 1.67
N THR A 251 -0.15 -10.84 1.26
CA THR A 251 0.10 -9.64 2.08
C THR A 251 -0.68 -9.63 3.41
N PRO A 252 -2.01 -9.83 3.47
CA PRO A 252 -2.76 -9.85 4.73
C PRO A 252 -2.28 -10.94 5.69
N ILE A 253 -1.94 -12.12 5.15
CA ILE A 253 -1.46 -13.26 5.93
C ILE A 253 -0.10 -12.91 6.57
N GLN A 254 0.80 -12.32 5.79
CA GLN A 254 2.12 -11.89 6.25
C GLN A 254 2.02 -10.86 7.37
N TRP A 255 1.12 -9.88 7.24
CA TRP A 255 0.90 -8.87 8.28
C TRP A 255 0.39 -9.46 9.59
N VAL A 256 -0.46 -10.50 9.54
CA VAL A 256 -0.89 -11.21 10.75
C VAL A 256 0.20 -12.11 11.33
N MET A 257 1.15 -12.59 10.53
CA MET A 257 2.30 -13.33 11.06
C MET A 257 3.30 -12.43 11.80
N MET A 258 3.30 -11.11 11.52
CA MET A 258 4.15 -10.13 12.21
C MET A 258 3.53 -9.56 13.50
N SER A 259 2.22 -9.72 13.71
CA SER A 259 1.44 -9.13 14.82
C SER A 259 0.93 -10.16 15.82
#